data_AF-S1P5Y7-F1
#
_entry.id   AF-S1P5Y7-F1
#
_cell.length_a   1.000
_cell.length_b   1.000
_cell.length_c   1.000
_cell.angle_alpha   90.00
_cell.angle_beta   90.00
_cell.angle_gamma   90.00
#
_symmetry.space_group_name_H-M   'P 1'
#
loop_
_entity.id
_entity.type
_entity.pdbx_description
1 polymer ?
#
loop_
_entity_poly.entity_id
_entity_poly.type
_entity_poly.pdbx_seq_one_letter_code
_entity_poly.pdbx_strand_id
1 'polypeptide(L)'
;MQPSPAMQALIEQVYHIFRRYPVPQKFVVCCEYCLSQQEQKALRNTSLRAIPYSLINAWNSSPGPDPQNSDEVRYFLPRLLEFVVQGQFDNIHEVFSLRRINLASKENWREDEREILQQFACQYMTDWVSGDEAVELQYMLEMFFRADIALSPLLDAIISVPGFWSAASLACLLNTYRDGYIRDNQDDIDKAITTQTNTWASNNQSILKERARQAIENPLKQPEQGTQYQIWEDDWMIDECLCAMYDASSESPGK
;
A
#
# COMPACT_ATOMS: atom_id res chain seq x y z
N MET A 1 0.49 11.23 6.64
CA MET A 1 0.44 12.16 5.49
C MET A 1 -0.85 12.99 5.60
N GLN A 2 -0.87 14.27 5.21
CA GLN A 2 -2.15 14.98 5.09
C GLN A 2 -2.85 14.51 3.81
N PRO A 3 -4.09 13.98 3.88
CA PRO A 3 -4.76 13.45 2.70
C PRO A 3 -5.02 14.53 1.67
N SER A 4 -4.70 14.23 0.40
CA SER A 4 -5.10 15.09 -0.73
C SER A 4 -6.63 15.24 -0.78
N PRO A 5 -7.15 16.29 -1.44
CA PRO A 5 -8.60 16.42 -1.66
C PRO A 5 -9.21 15.20 -2.38
N ALA A 6 -8.46 14.57 -3.29
CA ALA A 6 -8.87 13.34 -3.97
C ALA A 6 -9.01 12.17 -2.98
N MET A 7 -8.01 11.99 -2.11
CA MET A 7 -8.05 10.97 -1.06
C MET A 7 -9.19 11.22 -0.05
N GLN A 8 -9.44 12.48 0.34
CA GLN A 8 -10.58 12.82 1.21
C GLN A 8 -11.91 12.43 0.57
N ALA A 9 -12.09 12.72 -0.72
CA ALA A 9 -13.30 12.33 -1.45
C ALA A 9 -13.46 10.79 -1.55
N LEU A 10 -12.36 10.05 -1.73
CA LEU A 10 -12.37 8.59 -1.73
C LEU A 10 -12.74 8.02 -0.36
N ILE A 11 -12.21 8.58 0.74
CA ILE A 11 -12.60 8.17 2.09
C ILE A 11 -14.12 8.33 2.28
N GLU A 12 -14.70 9.46 1.86
CA GLU A 12 -16.16 9.66 1.93
C GLU A 12 -16.95 8.62 1.12
N GLN A 13 -16.47 8.25 -0.08
CA GLN A 13 -17.08 7.22 -0.91
C GLN A 13 -16.98 5.83 -0.28
N VAL A 14 -15.83 5.49 0.30
CA VAL A 14 -15.63 4.25 1.07
C VAL A 14 -16.67 4.19 2.20
N TYR A 15 -16.80 5.23 3.03
CA TYR A 15 -17.83 5.28 4.06
C TYR A 15 -19.24 5.11 3.49
N HIS A 16 -19.53 5.72 2.34
CA HIS A 16 -20.83 5.61 1.69
C HIS A 16 -21.14 4.18 1.20
N ILE A 17 -20.17 3.48 0.61
CA ILE A 17 -20.35 2.12 0.08
C ILE A 17 -20.54 1.14 1.24
N PHE A 18 -19.66 1.19 2.24
CA PHE A 18 -19.62 0.22 3.32
C PHE A 18 -20.65 0.47 4.44
N ARG A 19 -21.38 1.61 4.46
CA ARG A 19 -22.45 1.87 5.46
C ARG A 19 -23.59 0.85 5.46
N ARG A 20 -23.68 0.00 4.42
CA ARG A 20 -24.68 -1.08 4.30
C ARG A 20 -24.48 -2.19 5.34
N TYR A 21 -23.26 -2.34 5.85
CA TYR A 21 -22.93 -3.37 6.81
C TYR A 21 -23.39 -2.93 8.20
N PRO A 22 -24.16 -3.76 8.93
CA PRO A 22 -24.63 -3.41 10.26
C PRO A 22 -23.48 -3.45 11.27
N VAL A 23 -23.66 -2.75 12.38
CA VAL A 23 -22.74 -2.85 13.52
C VAL A 23 -22.62 -4.32 13.97
N PRO A 24 -21.40 -4.88 14.06
CA PRO A 24 -21.19 -6.27 14.45
C PRO A 24 -21.76 -6.54 15.85
N GLN A 25 -22.68 -7.51 15.95
CA GLN A 25 -23.28 -7.88 17.24
C GLN A 25 -22.33 -8.74 18.08
N LYS A 26 -21.45 -9.49 17.42
CA LYS A 26 -20.43 -10.34 18.03
C LYS A 26 -19.12 -10.13 17.25
N PHE A 27 -18.00 -10.19 17.96
CA PHE A 27 -16.68 -10.11 17.35
C PHE A 27 -16.09 -11.50 17.20
N VAL A 28 -15.50 -11.75 16.05
CA VAL A 28 -14.84 -13.01 15.72
C VAL A 28 -13.38 -12.91 16.13
N VAL A 29 -13.13 -13.12 17.43
CA VAL A 29 -11.79 -13.06 18.06
C VAL A 29 -11.44 -14.38 18.74
N CYS A 30 -10.15 -14.72 18.78
CA CYS A 30 -9.65 -15.99 19.32
C CYS A 30 -10.08 -16.22 20.79
N CYS A 31 -9.94 -15.19 21.64
CA CYS A 31 -10.37 -15.22 23.04
C CYS A 31 -10.52 -13.80 23.61
N GLU A 32 -11.04 -13.69 24.83
CA GLU A 32 -11.23 -12.41 25.53
C GLU A 32 -9.93 -11.69 25.90
N TYR A 33 -8.78 -12.38 25.90
CA TYR A 33 -7.47 -11.75 26.08
C TYR A 33 -6.97 -11.07 24.80
N CYS A 34 -7.48 -11.46 23.64
CA CYS A 34 -7.12 -10.85 22.35
C CYS A 34 -7.94 -9.59 22.05
N LEU A 35 -9.17 -9.52 22.57
CA LEU A 35 -10.04 -8.35 22.52
C LEU A 35 -11.04 -8.45 23.67
N SER A 36 -10.85 -7.61 24.70
CA SER A 36 -11.62 -7.69 25.95
C SER A 36 -13.11 -7.42 25.72
N GLN A 37 -13.94 -7.91 26.63
CA GLN A 37 -15.38 -7.64 26.58
C GLN A 37 -15.69 -6.13 26.66
N GLN A 38 -14.84 -5.35 27.34
CA GLN A 38 -14.94 -3.90 27.40
C GLN A 38 -14.65 -3.25 26.05
N GLU A 39 -13.58 -3.66 25.37
CA GLU A 39 -13.23 -3.17 24.03
C GLU A 39 -14.30 -3.54 23.00
N GLN A 40 -14.78 -4.78 23.03
CA GLN A 40 -15.90 -5.22 22.20
C GLN A 40 -17.17 -4.38 22.44
N LYS A 41 -17.48 -4.08 23.70
CA LYS A 41 -18.62 -3.21 24.05
C LYS A 41 -18.41 -1.78 23.54
N ALA A 42 -17.19 -1.25 23.66
CA ALA A 42 -16.85 0.07 23.14
C ALA A 42 -16.97 0.14 21.61
N LEU A 43 -16.49 -0.88 20.88
CA LEU A 43 -16.61 -0.97 19.43
C LEU A 43 -18.07 -0.99 18.95
N ARG A 44 -18.96 -1.67 19.69
CA ARG A 44 -20.40 -1.70 19.38
C ARG A 44 -21.12 -0.38 19.64
N ASN A 45 -20.71 0.34 20.68
CA ASN A 45 -21.43 1.51 21.17
C ASN A 45 -20.86 2.84 20.65
N THR A 46 -19.75 2.80 19.90
CA THR A 46 -19.12 3.98 19.32
C THR A 46 -19.47 4.08 17.85
N SER A 47 -19.91 5.26 17.40
CA SER A 47 -20.11 5.53 15.97
C SER A 47 -18.82 5.25 15.20
N LEU A 48 -18.91 4.62 14.02
CA LEU A 48 -17.75 4.15 13.24
C LEU A 48 -16.66 5.22 13.07
N ARG A 49 -17.03 6.46 12.73
CA ARG A 49 -16.08 7.59 12.58
C ARG A 49 -15.47 8.08 13.89
N ALA A 50 -16.13 7.84 15.01
CA ALA A 50 -15.67 8.23 16.32
C ALA A 50 -14.80 7.15 16.99
N ILE A 51 -14.64 5.97 16.38
CA ILE A 51 -13.82 4.91 16.96
C ILE A 51 -12.35 5.38 16.99
N PRO A 52 -11.69 5.37 18.16
CA PRO A 52 -10.29 5.77 18.25
C PRO A 52 -9.36 4.72 17.64
N TYR A 53 -8.18 5.16 17.20
CA TYR A 53 -7.18 4.29 16.59
C TYR A 53 -6.81 3.10 17.47
N SER A 54 -6.60 3.32 18.77
CA SER A 54 -6.25 2.27 19.71
C SER A 54 -7.24 1.10 19.69
N LEU A 55 -8.54 1.38 19.50
CA LEU A 55 -9.59 0.38 19.52
C LEU A 55 -9.74 -0.35 18.18
N ILE A 56 -9.61 0.37 17.05
CA ILE A 56 -9.52 -0.26 15.72
C ILE A 56 -8.26 -1.11 15.63
N ASN A 57 -7.14 -0.61 16.14
CA ASN A 57 -5.88 -1.32 16.12
C ASN A 57 -5.93 -2.58 17.00
N ALA A 58 -6.50 -2.52 18.21
CA ALA A 58 -6.70 -3.69 19.06
C ALA A 58 -7.53 -4.76 18.33
N TRP A 59 -8.63 -4.35 17.68
CA TRP A 59 -9.41 -5.24 16.82
C TRP A 59 -8.56 -5.81 15.67
N ASN A 60 -7.95 -4.99 14.83
CA ASN A 60 -7.17 -5.41 13.67
C ASN A 60 -6.03 -6.38 14.08
N SER A 61 -5.36 -6.05 15.19
CA SER A 61 -4.22 -6.75 15.80
C SER A 61 -4.59 -8.05 16.51
N SER A 62 -5.84 -8.21 16.92
CA SER A 62 -6.29 -9.45 17.58
C SER A 62 -6.18 -10.65 16.62
N PRO A 63 -5.77 -11.84 17.09
CA PRO A 63 -5.94 -13.07 16.33
C PRO A 63 -7.43 -13.38 16.15
N GLY A 64 -7.86 -13.57 14.91
CA GLY A 64 -9.21 -14.06 14.58
C GLY A 64 -9.14 -15.49 14.02
N PRO A 65 -10.19 -16.31 14.19
CA PRO A 65 -10.29 -17.58 13.48
C PRO A 65 -10.31 -17.37 11.96
N ASP A 66 -9.83 -18.37 11.23
CA ASP A 66 -9.89 -18.47 9.78
C ASP A 66 -11.02 -19.45 9.41
N PRO A 67 -12.09 -19.03 8.69
CA PRO A 67 -12.31 -17.71 8.07
C PRO A 67 -12.91 -16.67 9.03
N GLN A 68 -12.63 -15.40 8.78
CA GLN A 68 -13.27 -14.30 9.48
C GLN A 68 -14.67 -13.98 8.94
N ASN A 69 -15.53 -13.43 9.79
CA ASN A 69 -16.79 -12.86 9.32
C ASN A 69 -16.49 -11.64 8.44
N SER A 70 -16.76 -11.76 7.15
CA SER A 70 -16.50 -10.72 6.17
C SER A 70 -17.25 -9.42 6.45
N ASP A 71 -18.45 -9.47 7.03
CA ASP A 71 -19.23 -8.26 7.30
C ASP A 71 -18.65 -7.44 8.46
N GLU A 72 -17.99 -8.10 9.42
CA GLU A 72 -17.26 -7.42 10.48
C GLU A 72 -16.08 -6.62 9.91
N VAL A 73 -15.30 -7.24 9.02
CA VAL A 73 -14.18 -6.58 8.33
C VAL A 73 -14.70 -5.41 7.51
N ARG A 74 -15.75 -5.62 6.71
CA ARG A 74 -16.35 -4.58 5.85
C ARG A 74 -16.93 -3.42 6.65
N TYR A 75 -17.49 -3.66 7.83
CA TYR A 75 -17.99 -2.60 8.70
C TYR A 75 -16.86 -1.68 9.22
N PHE A 76 -15.75 -2.25 9.67
CA PHE A 76 -14.63 -1.45 10.23
C PHE A 76 -13.68 -0.89 9.17
N LEU A 77 -13.72 -1.43 7.95
CA LEU A 77 -12.80 -1.08 6.88
C LEU A 77 -12.70 0.43 6.59
N PRO A 78 -13.80 1.20 6.50
CA PRO A 78 -13.70 2.64 6.25
C PRO A 78 -12.83 3.37 7.29
N ARG A 79 -12.99 3.01 8.56
CA ARG A 79 -12.23 3.62 9.65
C ARG A 79 -10.78 3.17 9.66
N LEU A 80 -10.52 1.91 9.30
CA LEU A 80 -9.15 1.40 9.15
C LEU A 80 -8.41 2.12 8.01
N LEU A 81 -9.03 2.27 6.84
CA LEU A 81 -8.44 2.96 5.69
C LEU A 81 -8.16 4.44 5.98
N GLU A 82 -9.05 5.11 6.70
CA GLU A 82 -8.84 6.49 7.16
C GLU A 82 -7.57 6.61 8.04
N PHE A 83 -7.31 5.64 8.92
CA PHE A 83 -6.09 5.62 9.74
C PHE A 83 -4.82 5.29 8.95
N VAL A 84 -4.91 4.42 7.93
CA VAL A 84 -3.80 4.15 7.00
C VAL A 84 -3.36 5.43 6.30
N VAL A 85 -4.31 6.23 5.81
CA VAL A 85 -4.02 7.53 5.18
C VAL A 85 -3.37 8.53 6.14
N GLN A 86 -3.78 8.50 7.40
CA GLN A 86 -3.18 9.34 8.46
C GLN A 86 -1.77 8.88 8.83
N GLY A 87 -1.34 7.69 8.39
CA GLY A 87 -0.03 7.11 8.68
C GLY A 87 0.08 6.50 10.08
N GLN A 88 -1.03 6.00 10.64
CA GLN A 88 -1.03 5.44 11.98
C GLN A 88 -0.70 3.94 11.97
N PHE A 89 0.53 3.59 12.36
CA PHE A 89 1.07 2.23 12.27
C PHE A 89 1.69 1.69 13.59
N ASP A 90 1.65 2.45 14.69
CA ASP A 90 2.47 2.30 15.90
C ASP A 90 2.57 0.90 16.57
N ASN A 91 1.69 -0.06 16.23
CA ASN A 91 1.61 -1.37 16.90
C ASN A 91 1.77 -2.56 15.96
N ILE A 92 1.90 -2.35 14.65
CA ILE A 92 2.05 -3.40 13.65
C ILE A 92 2.99 -2.89 12.54
N HIS A 93 3.82 -3.77 12.00
CA HIS A 93 4.52 -3.47 10.75
C HIS A 93 3.48 -3.06 9.69
N GLU A 94 3.77 -2.01 8.92
CA GLU A 94 2.87 -1.35 7.99
C GLU A 94 2.22 -2.34 7.01
N VAL A 95 2.97 -3.36 6.60
CA VAL A 95 2.54 -4.45 5.71
C VAL A 95 1.35 -5.23 6.25
N PHE A 96 1.12 -5.21 7.56
CA PHE A 96 0.00 -5.90 8.22
C PHE A 96 -1.22 -5.02 8.45
N SER A 97 -1.18 -3.74 8.08
CA SER A 97 -2.28 -2.80 8.36
C SER A 97 -3.61 -3.23 7.76
N LEU A 98 -3.59 -3.85 6.58
CA LEU A 98 -4.78 -4.29 5.85
C LEU A 98 -5.01 -5.81 5.87
N ARG A 99 -4.31 -6.54 6.76
CA ARG A 99 -4.32 -8.01 6.80
C ARG A 99 -5.71 -8.64 6.93
N ARG A 100 -6.66 -7.94 7.57
CA ARG A 100 -8.05 -8.40 7.77
C ARG A 100 -8.81 -8.52 6.45
N ILE A 101 -8.43 -7.76 5.42
CA ILE A 101 -9.11 -7.77 4.11
C ILE A 101 -8.95 -9.14 3.45
N ASN A 102 -7.75 -9.69 3.41
CA ASN A 102 -7.49 -11.00 2.80
C ASN A 102 -8.02 -12.18 3.62
N LEU A 103 -8.24 -11.99 4.92
CA LEU A 103 -8.91 -12.99 5.77
C LEU A 103 -10.44 -13.02 5.58
N ALA A 104 -11.01 -12.02 4.89
CA ALA A 104 -12.42 -12.01 4.51
C ALA A 104 -12.59 -12.67 3.12
N SER A 105 -13.44 -13.69 3.02
CA SER A 105 -13.65 -14.44 1.76
C SER A 105 -13.95 -13.52 0.57
N LYS A 106 -13.06 -13.59 -0.44
CA LYS A 106 -13.05 -12.78 -1.67
C LYS A 106 -14.28 -12.96 -2.54
N GLU A 107 -14.84 -14.18 -2.55
CA GLU A 107 -16.05 -14.54 -3.32
C GLU A 107 -17.27 -13.70 -2.92
N ASN A 108 -17.26 -13.14 -1.71
CA ASN A 108 -18.39 -12.39 -1.16
C ASN A 108 -18.25 -10.88 -1.29
N TRP A 109 -17.13 -10.37 -1.81
CA TRP A 109 -16.99 -8.93 -2.04
C TRP A 109 -17.81 -8.51 -3.24
N ARG A 110 -18.41 -7.33 -3.17
CA ARG A 110 -19.14 -6.78 -4.30
C ARG A 110 -18.19 -6.08 -5.26
N GLU A 111 -18.67 -5.89 -6.49
CA GLU A 111 -17.91 -5.18 -7.52
C GLU A 111 -17.61 -3.74 -7.09
N ASP A 112 -18.61 -3.01 -6.58
CA ASP A 112 -18.45 -1.65 -6.07
C ASP A 112 -17.45 -1.55 -4.91
N GLU A 113 -17.33 -2.60 -4.11
CA GLU A 113 -16.38 -2.68 -2.99
C GLU A 113 -14.96 -2.95 -3.46
N ARG A 114 -14.77 -3.85 -4.43
CA ARG A 114 -13.44 -4.10 -5.03
C ARG A 114 -12.94 -2.87 -5.79
N GLU A 115 -13.81 -2.23 -6.56
CA GLU A 115 -13.48 -1.04 -7.34
C GLU A 115 -13.02 0.11 -6.45
N ILE A 116 -13.78 0.42 -5.38
CA ILE A 116 -13.40 1.52 -4.49
C ILE A 116 -12.09 1.24 -3.74
N LEU A 117 -11.82 -0.01 -3.38
CA LEU A 117 -10.56 -0.38 -2.74
C LEU A 117 -9.37 -0.24 -3.70
N GLN A 118 -9.54 -0.64 -4.96
CA GLN A 118 -8.51 -0.45 -5.98
C GLN A 118 -8.25 1.04 -6.22
N GLN A 119 -9.30 1.86 -6.34
CA GLN A 119 -9.19 3.31 -6.51
C GLN A 119 -8.50 3.98 -5.32
N PHE A 120 -8.89 3.59 -4.10
CA PHE A 120 -8.25 4.04 -2.87
C PHE A 120 -6.75 3.73 -2.88
N ALA A 121 -6.36 2.50 -3.21
CA ALA A 121 -4.97 2.08 -3.22
C ALA A 121 -4.15 2.82 -4.30
N CYS A 122 -4.71 3.01 -5.50
CA CYS A 122 -4.07 3.81 -6.54
C CYS A 122 -3.84 5.25 -6.08
N GLN A 123 -4.86 5.91 -5.50
CA GLN A 123 -4.70 7.28 -5.01
C GLN A 123 -3.71 7.36 -3.85
N TYR A 124 -3.68 6.35 -2.97
CA TYR A 124 -2.71 6.29 -1.88
C TYR A 124 -1.29 6.27 -2.45
N MET A 125 -1.01 5.43 -3.44
CA MET A 125 0.32 5.37 -4.06
C MET A 125 0.67 6.65 -4.82
N THR A 126 -0.30 7.28 -5.49
CA THR A 126 -0.11 8.60 -6.11
C THR A 126 0.27 9.65 -5.08
N ASP A 127 -0.47 9.77 -3.98
CA ASP A 127 -0.18 10.72 -2.90
C ASP A 127 1.18 10.42 -2.25
N TRP A 128 1.51 9.13 -2.09
CA TRP A 128 2.77 8.64 -1.52
C TRP A 128 3.99 9.18 -2.27
N VAL A 129 3.98 9.11 -3.60
CA VAL A 129 5.13 9.50 -4.45
C VAL A 129 5.07 10.96 -4.93
N SER A 130 4.03 11.71 -4.55
CA SER A 130 3.87 13.12 -4.93
C SER A 130 4.64 14.10 -4.05
N GLY A 131 5.39 13.60 -3.07
CA GLY A 131 6.22 14.40 -2.17
C GLY A 131 7.52 14.92 -2.80
N ASP A 132 8.31 15.60 -1.97
CA ASP A 132 9.57 16.23 -2.36
C ASP A 132 10.81 15.37 -2.03
N GLU A 133 10.63 14.06 -1.90
CA GLU A 133 11.69 13.09 -1.60
C GLU A 133 11.42 11.75 -2.28
N ALA A 134 12.45 10.94 -2.51
CA ALA A 134 12.24 9.56 -2.94
C ALA A 134 11.84 8.71 -1.73
N VAL A 135 10.81 7.88 -1.90
CA VAL A 135 10.15 7.15 -0.81
C VAL A 135 10.17 5.64 -1.02
N GLU A 136 10.24 4.90 0.09
CA GLU A 136 10.16 3.44 0.09
C GLU A 136 8.77 2.96 -0.39
N LEU A 137 8.75 2.17 -1.46
CA LEU A 137 7.52 1.63 -2.06
C LEU A 137 7.22 0.20 -1.60
N GLN A 138 8.24 -0.56 -1.19
CA GLN A 138 8.10 -1.99 -0.89
C GLN A 138 7.02 -2.25 0.17
N TYR A 139 7.09 -1.58 1.31
CA TYR A 139 6.16 -1.82 2.41
C TYR A 139 4.70 -1.50 2.03
N MET A 140 4.49 -0.47 1.22
CA MET A 140 3.15 -0.08 0.79
C MET A 140 2.58 -1.05 -0.25
N LEU A 141 3.40 -1.50 -1.21
CA LEU A 141 3.00 -2.52 -2.18
C LEU A 141 2.71 -3.85 -1.50
N GLU A 142 3.52 -4.26 -0.52
CA GLU A 142 3.28 -5.47 0.26
C GLU A 142 1.99 -5.37 1.09
N MET A 143 1.73 -4.22 1.74
CA MET A 143 0.48 -3.96 2.46
C MET A 143 -0.75 -4.18 1.56
N PHE A 144 -0.74 -3.61 0.35
CA PHE A 144 -1.84 -3.76 -0.60
C PHE A 144 -1.91 -5.15 -1.23
N PHE A 145 -0.77 -5.77 -1.52
CA PHE A 145 -0.71 -7.16 -2.01
C PHE A 145 -1.32 -8.13 -1.00
N ARG A 146 -0.95 -8.01 0.28
CA ARG A 146 -1.51 -8.81 1.38
C ARG A 146 -3.00 -8.56 1.59
N ALA A 147 -3.54 -7.46 1.07
CA ALA A 147 -4.96 -7.14 1.05
C ALA A 147 -5.68 -7.58 -0.24
N ASP A 148 -5.00 -8.32 -1.11
CA ASP A 148 -5.50 -8.77 -2.42
C ASP A 148 -5.84 -7.65 -3.40
N ILE A 149 -5.12 -6.53 -3.31
CA ILE A 149 -5.21 -5.45 -4.30
C ILE A 149 -4.23 -5.74 -5.43
N ALA A 150 -4.68 -5.58 -6.67
CA ALA A 150 -3.84 -5.81 -7.83
C ALA A 150 -2.71 -4.79 -7.88
N LEU A 151 -1.46 -5.24 -8.06
CA LEU A 151 -0.29 -4.36 -8.05
C LEU A 151 -0.10 -3.56 -9.34
N SER A 152 -0.48 -4.12 -10.50
CA SER A 152 -0.28 -3.44 -11.79
C SER A 152 -0.94 -2.05 -11.82
N PRO A 153 -2.21 -1.85 -11.41
CA PRO A 153 -2.80 -0.51 -11.37
C PRO A 153 -2.14 0.45 -10.37
N LEU A 154 -1.53 -0.06 -9.29
CA LEU A 154 -0.77 0.76 -8.34
C LEU A 154 0.52 1.26 -8.98
N LEU A 155 1.24 0.38 -9.67
CA LEU A 155 2.45 0.73 -10.41
C LEU A 155 2.14 1.72 -11.57
N ASP A 156 1.01 1.53 -12.26
CA ASP A 156 0.50 2.48 -13.26
C ASP A 156 0.20 3.86 -12.64
N ALA A 157 -0.37 3.89 -11.43
CA ALA A 157 -0.63 5.13 -10.70
C ALA A 157 0.67 5.86 -10.31
N ILE A 158 1.70 5.12 -9.90
CA ILE A 158 3.03 5.67 -9.53
C ILE A 158 3.70 6.28 -10.76
N ILE A 159 3.86 5.53 -11.85
CA ILE A 159 4.57 6.00 -13.05
C ILE A 159 3.86 7.16 -13.77
N SER A 160 2.56 7.30 -13.53
CA SER A 160 1.75 8.42 -14.02
C SER A 160 2.09 9.73 -13.32
N VAL A 161 2.60 9.70 -12.08
CA VAL A 161 3.06 10.90 -11.37
C VAL A 161 4.36 11.40 -12.01
N PRO A 162 4.37 12.61 -12.60
CA PRO A 162 5.58 13.18 -13.18
C PRO A 162 6.52 13.69 -12.10
N GLY A 163 7.81 13.73 -12.40
CA GLY A 163 8.81 14.38 -11.54
C GLY A 163 9.93 13.44 -11.14
N PHE A 164 11.02 14.05 -10.64
CA PHE A 164 12.22 13.36 -10.24
C PHE A 164 11.97 12.34 -9.12
N TRP A 165 11.24 12.74 -8.06
CA TRP A 165 11.04 11.91 -6.86
C TRP A 165 10.23 10.64 -7.11
N SER A 166 9.15 10.73 -7.88
CA SER A 166 8.38 9.55 -8.29
C SER A 166 9.24 8.60 -9.14
N ALA A 167 9.98 9.14 -10.12
CA ALA A 167 10.87 8.34 -10.96
C ALA A 167 12.00 7.67 -10.14
N ALA A 168 12.62 8.39 -9.21
CA ALA A 168 13.65 7.86 -8.32
C ALA A 168 13.10 6.75 -7.42
N SER A 169 11.94 6.97 -6.78
CA SER A 169 11.28 5.98 -5.92
C SER A 169 11.00 4.67 -6.68
N LEU A 170 10.48 4.79 -7.90
CA LEU A 170 10.20 3.64 -8.77
C LEU A 170 11.50 2.96 -9.23
N ALA A 171 12.54 3.72 -9.57
CA ALA A 171 13.83 3.17 -9.97
C ALA A 171 14.48 2.36 -8.84
N CYS A 172 14.48 2.87 -7.61
CA CYS A 172 14.99 2.15 -6.45
C CYS A 172 14.21 0.85 -6.16
N LEU A 173 12.88 0.89 -6.30
CA LEU A 173 12.04 -0.31 -6.19
C LEU A 173 12.41 -1.37 -7.25
N LEU A 174 12.55 -0.97 -8.51
CA LEU A 174 12.90 -1.89 -9.60
C LEU A 174 14.31 -2.45 -9.44
N ASN A 175 15.26 -1.64 -8.97
CA ASN A 175 16.61 -2.10 -8.68
C ASN A 175 16.62 -3.12 -7.53
N THR A 176 15.80 -2.90 -6.50
CA THR A 176 15.61 -3.82 -5.38
C THR A 176 15.08 -5.19 -5.81
N TYR A 177 14.20 -5.21 -6.81
CA TYR A 177 13.59 -6.43 -7.36
C TYR A 177 14.28 -6.98 -8.60
N ARG A 178 15.44 -6.43 -8.98
CA ARG A 178 16.21 -6.88 -10.13
C ARG A 178 16.71 -8.31 -9.90
N ASP A 179 16.59 -9.15 -10.92
CA ASP A 179 17.12 -10.52 -10.90
C ASP A 179 18.61 -10.51 -10.55
N GLY A 180 18.97 -11.19 -9.45
CA GLY A 180 20.35 -11.29 -8.95
C GLY A 180 20.65 -10.49 -7.68
N TYR A 181 19.76 -9.62 -7.22
CA TYR A 181 19.85 -9.06 -5.86
C TYR A 181 19.39 -10.13 -4.86
N ILE A 182 20.32 -10.99 -4.44
CA ILE A 182 20.05 -12.08 -3.50
C ILE A 182 19.69 -11.46 -2.15
N ARG A 183 18.40 -11.42 -1.82
CA ARG A 183 17.97 -11.31 -0.42
C ARG A 183 18.06 -12.68 0.22
N ASP A 184 19.02 -12.85 1.12
CA ASP A 184 19.01 -13.97 2.06
C ASP A 184 17.69 -13.90 2.85
N ASN A 185 16.75 -14.81 2.57
CA ASN A 185 15.40 -14.96 3.17
C ASN A 185 14.20 -14.34 2.42
N GLN A 186 14.16 -14.43 1.09
CA GLN A 186 12.94 -14.05 0.35
C GLN A 186 11.81 -15.08 0.55
N ASP A 187 10.72 -14.67 1.20
CA ASP A 187 9.54 -15.52 1.40
C ASP A 187 8.68 -15.63 0.11
N ASP A 188 7.64 -16.45 0.12
CA ASP A 188 6.81 -16.67 -1.08
C ASP A 188 6.02 -15.41 -1.49
N ILE A 189 5.75 -14.50 -0.55
CA ILE A 189 5.07 -13.22 -0.82
C ILE A 189 6.02 -12.27 -1.55
N ASP A 190 7.25 -12.14 -1.07
CA ASP A 190 8.27 -11.33 -1.72
C ASP A 190 8.53 -11.80 -3.16
N LYS A 191 8.59 -13.11 -3.40
CA LYS A 191 8.74 -13.67 -4.75
C LYS A 191 7.57 -13.34 -5.65
N ALA A 192 6.34 -13.40 -5.14
CA ALA A 192 5.14 -13.06 -5.89
C ALA A 192 5.12 -11.58 -6.28
N ILE A 193 5.43 -10.68 -5.33
CA ILE A 193 5.52 -9.23 -5.58
C ILE A 193 6.63 -8.92 -6.59
N THR A 194 7.81 -9.52 -6.43
CA THR A 194 8.95 -9.39 -7.36
C THR A 194 8.54 -9.79 -8.77
N THR A 195 7.92 -10.97 -8.92
CA THR A 195 7.49 -11.50 -10.22
C THR A 195 6.48 -10.57 -10.90
N GLN A 196 5.47 -10.10 -10.16
CA GLN A 196 4.46 -9.20 -10.71
C GLN A 196 5.05 -7.84 -11.09
N THR A 197 5.95 -7.30 -10.28
CA THR A 197 6.62 -6.02 -10.53
C THR A 197 7.53 -6.11 -11.76
N ASN A 198 8.33 -7.18 -11.88
CA ASN A 198 9.22 -7.39 -13.04
C ASN A 198 8.42 -7.63 -14.34
N THR A 199 7.31 -8.36 -14.25
CA THR A 199 6.40 -8.56 -15.38
C THR A 199 5.78 -7.23 -15.82
N TRP A 200 5.30 -6.42 -14.87
CA TRP A 200 4.78 -5.09 -15.16
C TRP A 200 5.84 -4.18 -15.79
N ALA A 201 7.06 -4.16 -15.24
CA ALA A 201 8.14 -3.33 -15.73
C ALA A 201 8.53 -3.69 -17.17
N SER A 202 8.57 -4.99 -17.48
CA SER A 202 8.84 -5.50 -18.84
C SER A 202 7.78 -5.02 -19.85
N ASN A 203 6.51 -4.95 -19.44
CA ASN A 203 5.43 -4.45 -20.29
C ASN A 203 5.43 -2.93 -20.44
N ASN A 204 6.14 -2.20 -19.57
CA ASN A 204 6.13 -0.74 -19.48
C ASN A 204 7.51 -0.10 -19.75
N GLN A 205 8.44 -0.82 -20.39
CA GLN A 205 9.81 -0.36 -20.63
C GLN A 205 9.92 1.02 -21.30
N SER A 206 9.05 1.31 -22.28
CA SER A 206 9.07 2.58 -23.02
C SER A 206 8.84 3.79 -22.11
N ILE A 207 7.82 3.72 -21.24
CA ILE A 207 7.51 4.81 -20.32
C ILE A 207 8.53 4.88 -19.18
N LEU A 208 9.01 3.73 -18.67
CA LEU A 208 10.07 3.69 -17.66
C LEU A 208 11.35 4.38 -18.15
N LYS A 209 11.74 4.10 -19.40
CA LYS A 209 12.88 4.75 -20.04
C LYS A 209 12.72 6.26 -20.10
N GLU A 210 11.56 6.73 -20.54
CA GLU A 210 11.31 8.17 -20.68
C GLU A 210 11.30 8.87 -19.33
N ARG A 211 10.73 8.24 -18.29
CA ARG A 211 10.78 8.78 -16.92
C ARG A 211 12.21 8.83 -16.37
N ALA A 212 12.98 7.76 -16.57
CA ALA A 212 14.37 7.70 -16.16
C ALA A 212 15.19 8.80 -16.84
N ARG A 213 15.04 8.95 -18.16
CA ARG A 213 15.70 9.99 -18.96
C ARG A 213 15.42 11.39 -18.42
N GLN A 214 14.15 11.71 -18.17
CA GLN A 214 13.74 13.02 -17.65
C GLN A 214 14.36 13.32 -16.27
N ALA A 215 14.43 12.31 -15.39
CA ALA A 215 15.03 12.44 -14.07
C ALA A 215 16.56 12.60 -14.14
N ILE A 216 17.25 11.83 -14.99
CA ILE A 216 18.70 11.92 -15.22
C ILE A 216 19.08 13.29 -15.81
N GLU A 217 18.27 13.82 -16.73
CA GLU A 217 18.52 15.14 -17.35
C GLU A 217 18.25 16.31 -16.39
N ASN A 218 17.44 16.10 -15.35
CA ASN A 218 17.04 17.12 -14.38
C ASN A 218 17.18 16.60 -12.94
N PRO A 219 18.41 16.32 -12.48
CA PRO A 219 18.63 15.71 -11.18
C PRO A 219 18.28 16.67 -10.04
N LEU A 220 17.65 16.14 -8.98
CA LEU A 220 17.45 16.84 -7.72
C LEU A 220 18.23 16.13 -6.62
N LYS A 221 18.64 16.88 -5.59
CA LYS A 221 19.33 16.34 -4.42
C LYS A 221 18.34 15.99 -3.33
N GLN A 222 18.53 14.85 -2.67
CA GLN A 222 17.71 14.48 -1.51
C GLN A 222 17.75 15.59 -0.45
N PRO A 223 16.62 15.89 0.21
CA PRO A 223 16.63 16.80 1.34
C PRO A 223 17.45 16.20 2.50
N GLU A 224 18.22 17.04 3.20
CA GLU A 224 19.00 16.64 4.39
C GLU A 224 18.12 16.13 5.55
N GLN A 225 16.85 16.53 5.55
CA GLN A 225 15.83 16.10 6.51
C GLN A 225 14.64 15.56 5.72
N GLY A 226 14.59 14.26 5.49
CA GLY A 226 13.40 13.60 4.93
C GLY A 226 12.49 12.99 5.99
N THR A 227 11.43 12.35 5.53
CA THR A 227 10.52 11.60 6.41
C THR A 227 11.11 10.24 6.80
N GLN A 228 10.46 9.53 7.73
CA GLN A 228 10.89 8.17 8.10
C GLN A 228 10.83 7.17 6.93
N TYR A 229 10.15 7.52 5.83
CA TYR A 229 10.00 6.68 4.65
C TYR A 229 10.88 7.14 3.49
N GLN A 230 11.72 8.16 3.70
CA GLN A 230 12.75 8.54 2.74
C GLN A 230 13.66 7.35 2.47
N ILE A 231 14.00 7.14 1.20
CA ILE A 231 15.03 6.18 0.81
C ILE A 231 16.37 6.71 1.33
N TRP A 232 17.01 5.97 2.23
CA TRP A 232 18.33 6.30 2.82
C TRP A 232 19.48 5.80 1.95
N GLU A 233 19.31 5.88 0.64
CA GLU A 233 20.36 5.60 -0.33
C GLU A 233 21.09 6.91 -0.64
N ASP A 234 22.40 6.83 -0.80
CA ASP A 234 23.19 7.99 -1.24
C ASP A 234 22.71 8.46 -2.63
N ASP A 235 22.87 9.75 -2.95
CA ASP A 235 22.51 10.31 -4.27
C ASP A 235 23.07 9.47 -5.44
N TRP A 236 24.28 8.92 -5.30
CA TRP A 236 24.90 8.08 -6.33
C TRP A 236 24.17 6.75 -6.55
N MET A 237 23.56 6.17 -5.51
CA MET A 237 22.76 4.95 -5.62
C MET A 237 21.44 5.22 -6.34
N ILE A 238 20.83 6.39 -6.13
CA ILE A 238 19.64 6.82 -6.87
C ILE A 238 19.98 7.00 -8.35
N ASP A 239 21.12 7.61 -8.66
CA ASP A 239 21.61 7.76 -10.04
C ASP A 239 21.82 6.38 -10.71
N GLU A 240 22.44 5.42 -10.01
CA GLU A 240 22.61 4.04 -10.51
C GLU A 240 21.26 3.35 -10.76
N CYS A 241 20.29 3.51 -9.86
CA CYS A 241 18.94 2.97 -10.05
C CYS A 241 18.26 3.57 -11.28
N LEU A 242 18.36 4.89 -11.48
CA LEU A 242 17.81 5.58 -12.65
C LEU A 242 18.49 5.12 -13.94
N CYS A 243 19.82 4.97 -13.94
CA CYS A 243 20.56 4.44 -15.08
C CYS A 243 20.13 3.01 -15.41
N ALA A 244 20.00 2.14 -14.41
CA ALA A 244 19.53 0.77 -14.60
C ALA A 244 18.09 0.73 -15.16
N MET A 245 17.19 1.59 -14.67
CA MET A 245 15.83 1.72 -15.19
C MET A 245 15.81 2.20 -16.66
N TYR A 246 16.73 3.11 -17.04
CA TYR A 246 16.89 3.56 -18.41
C TYR A 246 17.43 2.45 -19.33
N ASP A 247 18.47 1.74 -18.89
CA ASP A 247 19.19 0.74 -19.67
C ASP A 247 18.42 -0.58 -19.82
N ALA A 248 17.61 -0.99 -18.84
CA ALA A 248 16.78 -2.20 -18.92
C ALA A 248 15.80 -2.19 -20.11
N SER A 249 15.51 -1.02 -20.68
CA SER A 249 14.70 -0.85 -21.90
C SER A 249 15.49 -1.03 -23.21
N SER A 250 16.82 -1.08 -23.14
CA SER A 250 17.72 -1.15 -24.29
C SER A 250 18.14 -2.58 -24.65
N GLU A 251 18.02 -3.51 -23.71
CA GLU A 251 18.08 -4.95 -23.96
C GLU A 251 16.73 -5.42 -24.54
N SER A 252 16.50 -5.15 -25.83
CA SER A 252 15.61 -6.02 -26.59
C SER A 252 16.19 -7.44 -26.51
N PRO A 253 15.40 -8.49 -26.24
CA PRO A 253 15.85 -9.85 -26.48
C PRO A 253 16.07 -9.97 -27.99
N GLY A 254 17.32 -9.82 -28.41
CA GLY A 254 17.74 -9.98 -29.77
C GLY A 254 17.62 -11.44 -30.17
N LYS A 255 16.49 -11.77 -30.80
CA LYS A 255 16.18 -13.00 -31.57
C LYS A 255 15.98 -14.30 -30.80
#